data_AF-A0A8T5YQ69-F1
#
_entry.id   AF-A0A8T5YQ69-F1
#
_cell.length_a   1.000
_cell.length_b   1.000
_cell.length_c   1.000
_cell.angle_alpha   90.00
_cell.angle_beta   90.00
_cell.angle_gamma   90.00
#
_symmetry.space_group_name_H-M   'P 1'
#
loop_
_entity.id
_entity.type
_entity.pdbx_description
1 polymer ?
#
loop_
_entity_poly.entity_id
_entity_poly.type
_entity_poly.pdbx_seq_one_letter_code
_entity_poly.pdbx_strand_id
1 'polypeptide(L)'
;ISNGQKINWQKKGDKTIPCINDSLVDKFGLKPDIRQSLPQIDRCIDFSSRPEMLFNFDQANQQLNISIPQAWLAWHSENWAPPSTWKEGVAGVLMDYNLFASNYRPQDGSSSTNLNAYGTTGINAGSWRLRSDYQLNNTDSEDSHE
;
A
#
# COMPACT_ATOMS: atom_id res chain seq x y z
N ILE A 1 7.19 -2.00 -13.52
CA ILE A 1 5.91 -2.62 -13.98
C ILE A 1 6.08 -4.11 -14.31
N SER A 2 7.23 -4.56 -14.82
CA SER A 2 7.55 -5.99 -14.97
C SER A 2 8.39 -6.53 -13.79
N ASN A 3 7.75 -6.86 -12.66
CA ASN A 3 8.37 -7.70 -11.63
C ASN A 3 8.30 -9.16 -12.08
N GLY A 4 9.21 -9.58 -12.97
CA GLY A 4 9.38 -11.00 -13.34
C GLY A 4 8.20 -11.67 -14.05
N GLN A 5 7.22 -10.92 -14.56
CA GLN A 5 6.10 -11.49 -15.32
C GLN A 5 6.54 -11.79 -16.76
N LYS A 6 6.44 -13.06 -17.17
CA LYS A 6 6.67 -13.47 -18.56
C LYS A 6 5.55 -12.95 -19.45
N ILE A 7 5.91 -12.28 -20.54
CA ILE A 7 4.98 -11.84 -21.59
C ILE A 7 5.02 -12.87 -22.71
N ASN A 8 3.85 -13.40 -23.06
CA ASN A 8 3.69 -14.27 -24.22
C ASN A 8 3.50 -13.41 -25.47
N TRP A 9 3.87 -13.94 -26.63
CA TRP A 9 3.75 -13.23 -27.90
C TRP A 9 2.79 -13.97 -28.82
N GLN A 10 2.01 -13.22 -29.59
CA GLN A 10 1.09 -13.75 -30.58
C GLN A 10 1.39 -13.14 -31.95
N LYS A 11 1.28 -13.97 -32.99
CA LYS A 11 1.39 -13.54 -34.37
C LYS A 11 0.00 -13.14 -34.87
N LYS A 12 -0.14 -11.89 -35.33
CA LYS A 12 -1.37 -11.36 -35.96
C LYS A 12 -1.00 -10.82 -37.34
N GLY A 13 -1.22 -11.63 -38.37
CA GLY A 13 -0.68 -11.37 -39.71
C GLY A 13 0.85 -11.41 -39.71
N ASP A 14 1.48 -10.37 -40.26
CA ASP A 14 2.96 -10.24 -40.28
C ASP A 14 3.52 -9.50 -39.05
N LYS A 15 2.68 -9.17 -38.06
CA LYS A 15 3.08 -8.47 -36.85
C LYS A 15 3.10 -9.42 -35.65
N THR A 16 4.08 -9.20 -34.78
CA THR A 16 4.17 -9.86 -33.47
C THR A 16 3.67 -8.89 -32.41
N ILE A 17 2.61 -9.26 -31.71
CA ILE A 17 1.98 -8.44 -30.66
C ILE A 17 2.16 -9.11 -29.30
N PRO A 18 2.39 -8.34 -28.23
CA PRO A 18 2.45 -8.91 -26.89
C PRO A 18 1.04 -9.32 -26.43
N CYS A 19 0.91 -10.52 -25.88
CA CYS A 19 -0.27 -10.93 -25.14
C CYS A 19 -0.19 -10.33 -23.74
N ILE A 20 -0.94 -9.25 -23.54
CA ILE A 20 -1.10 -8.61 -22.24
C ILE A 20 -2.33 -9.22 -21.57
N ASN A 21 -2.15 -9.87 -20.43
CA ASN A 21 -3.25 -10.45 -19.68
C ASN A 21 -3.96 -9.41 -18.80
N ASP A 22 -5.10 -9.81 -18.24
CA ASP A 22 -5.95 -9.00 -17.36
C ASP A 22 -5.15 -8.33 -16.23
N SER A 23 -4.36 -9.13 -15.50
CA SER A 23 -3.55 -8.65 -14.37
C SER A 23 -2.47 -7.63 -14.74
N LEU A 24 -2.00 -7.63 -15.98
CA LEU A 24 -0.99 -6.69 -16.48
C LEU A 24 -1.65 -5.41 -16.99
N VAL A 25 -2.81 -5.51 -17.65
CA VAL A 25 -3.58 -4.33 -18.08
C VAL A 25 -4.07 -3.51 -16.89
N ASP A 26 -4.44 -4.14 -15.79
CA ASP A 26 -4.86 -3.41 -14.57
C ASP A 26 -3.78 -2.49 -14.01
N LYS A 27 -2.50 -2.77 -14.32
CA LYS A 27 -1.36 -1.94 -13.92
C LYS A 27 -1.14 -0.74 -14.83
N PHE A 28 -1.83 -0.66 -15.97
CA PHE A 28 -1.72 0.48 -16.88
C PHE A 28 -2.44 1.72 -16.34
N GLY A 29 -3.30 1.58 -15.33
CA GLY A 29 -4.02 2.72 -14.74
C GLY A 29 -5.05 3.31 -15.69
N LEU A 30 -5.70 2.48 -16.52
CA LEU A 30 -6.77 2.91 -17.41
C LEU A 30 -8.02 3.34 -16.62
N LYS A 31 -8.80 4.28 -17.17
CA LYS A 31 -10.13 4.58 -16.63
C LYS A 31 -11.04 3.36 -16.69
N PRO A 32 -11.99 3.19 -15.74
CA PRO A 32 -12.86 2.01 -15.70
C PRO A 32 -13.66 1.77 -16.98
N ASP A 33 -14.18 2.83 -17.61
CA ASP A 33 -14.92 2.78 -18.87
C ASP A 33 -14.04 2.29 -20.04
N ILE A 34 -12.80 2.77 -20.11
CA ILE A 34 -11.83 2.32 -21.12
C ILE A 34 -11.48 0.85 -20.87
N ARG A 35 -11.19 0.48 -19.63
CA ARG A 35 -10.83 -0.89 -19.26
C ARG A 35 -11.93 -1.90 -19.58
N GLN A 36 -13.19 -1.55 -19.30
CA GLN A 36 -14.36 -2.38 -19.60
C GLN A 36 -14.63 -2.50 -21.11
N SER A 37 -14.20 -1.52 -21.91
CA SER A 37 -14.34 -1.55 -23.37
C SER A 37 -13.35 -2.49 -24.08
N LEU A 38 -12.35 -3.02 -23.36
CA LEU A 38 -11.33 -3.92 -23.91
C LEU A 38 -11.72 -5.38 -23.64
N PRO A 39 -12.11 -6.16 -24.67
CA PRO A 39 -12.50 -7.54 -24.47
C PRO A 39 -11.27 -8.43 -24.23
N GLN A 40 -11.47 -9.51 -23.48
CA GLN A 40 -10.48 -10.57 -23.33
C GLN A 40 -10.73 -11.68 -24.35
N ILE A 41 -9.73 -12.00 -25.17
CA ILE A 41 -9.75 -13.07 -26.17
C ILE A 41 -8.55 -13.98 -25.90
N ASP A 42 -8.78 -15.28 -25.71
CA ASP A 42 -7.72 -16.26 -25.45
C ASP A 42 -6.73 -15.88 -24.32
N ARG A 43 -7.27 -15.32 -23.22
CA ARG A 43 -6.52 -14.83 -22.03
C ARG A 43 -5.63 -13.61 -22.28
N CYS A 44 -5.74 -12.99 -23.46
CA CYS A 44 -5.08 -11.73 -23.80
C CYS A 44 -6.15 -10.64 -23.95
N ILE A 45 -5.80 -9.41 -23.58
CA ILE A 45 -6.66 -8.25 -23.80
C ILE A 45 -6.50 -7.79 -25.25
N ASP A 46 -7.61 -7.63 -25.97
CA ASP A 46 -7.62 -7.13 -27.33
C ASP A 46 -7.71 -5.60 -27.35
N PHE A 47 -6.68 -4.96 -27.87
CA PHE A 47 -6.58 -3.51 -28.02
C PHE A 47 -7.02 -3.01 -29.40
N SER A 48 -7.55 -3.90 -30.26
CA SER A 48 -7.94 -3.54 -31.64
C SER A 48 -9.03 -2.46 -31.70
N SER A 49 -9.85 -2.32 -30.66
CA SER A 49 -10.87 -1.26 -30.53
C SER A 49 -10.27 0.12 -30.18
N ARG A 50 -8.99 0.17 -29.82
CA ARG A 50 -8.26 1.36 -29.36
C ARG A 50 -6.88 1.42 -30.05
N PRO A 51 -6.84 1.65 -31.38
CA PRO A 51 -5.60 1.66 -32.16
C PRO A 51 -4.57 2.71 -31.70
N GLU A 52 -4.98 3.69 -30.90
CA GLU A 52 -4.11 4.70 -30.32
C GLU A 52 -3.26 4.17 -29.13
N MET A 53 -3.56 2.98 -28.59
CA MET A 53 -2.64 2.26 -27.69
C MET A 53 -1.59 1.52 -28.52
N LEU A 54 -0.34 1.95 -28.43
CA LEU A 54 0.75 1.39 -29.23
C LEU A 54 1.65 0.48 -28.38
N PHE A 55 2.00 -0.67 -28.94
CA PHE A 55 2.91 -1.64 -28.34
C PHE A 55 4.07 -1.86 -29.30
N ASN A 56 5.24 -1.34 -28.95
CA ASN A 56 6.45 -1.45 -29.78
C ASN A 56 7.52 -2.25 -29.04
N PHE A 57 7.91 -3.39 -29.60
CA PHE A 57 8.98 -4.21 -29.05
C PHE A 57 10.33 -3.82 -29.65
N ASP A 58 11.18 -3.21 -28.83
CA ASP A 58 12.59 -2.98 -29.14
C ASP A 58 13.39 -4.24 -28.80
N GLN A 59 13.65 -5.05 -29.83
CA GLN A 59 14.39 -6.30 -29.70
C GLN A 59 15.86 -6.08 -29.29
N ALA A 60 16.49 -4.99 -29.75
CA ALA A 60 17.90 -4.72 -29.47
C ALA A 60 18.11 -4.44 -27.98
N ASN A 61 17.17 -3.72 -27.37
CA ASN A 61 17.21 -3.37 -25.96
C ASN A 61 16.37 -4.30 -25.06
N GLN A 62 15.71 -5.32 -25.63
CA GLN A 62 14.79 -6.24 -24.95
C GLN A 62 13.68 -5.51 -24.17
N GLN A 63 13.15 -4.42 -24.73
CA GLN A 63 12.17 -3.55 -24.08
C GLN A 63 10.85 -3.53 -24.85
N LEU A 64 9.74 -3.64 -24.12
CA LEU A 64 8.42 -3.41 -24.67
C LEU A 64 7.97 -1.99 -24.30
N ASN A 65 7.98 -1.10 -25.28
CA ASN A 65 7.51 0.26 -25.15
C ASN A 65 6.00 0.30 -25.37
N ILE A 66 5.28 0.84 -24.37
CA ILE A 66 3.82 0.92 -24.39
C ILE A 66 3.43 2.39 -24.34
N SER A 67 2.71 2.86 -25.35
CA SER A 67 2.22 4.24 -25.42
C SER A 67 0.71 4.24 -25.26
N ILE A 68 0.23 4.93 -24.23
CA ILE A 68 -1.20 5.04 -23.90
C ILE A 68 -1.56 6.53 -23.86
N PRO A 69 -2.57 6.98 -24.62
CA PRO A 69 -3.08 8.33 -24.54
C PRO A 69 -3.50 8.70 -23.11
N GLN A 70 -3.03 9.87 -22.63
CA GLN A 70 -3.36 10.37 -21.29
C GLN A 70 -4.89 10.50 -21.06
N ALA A 71 -5.67 10.76 -22.11
CA ALA A 71 -7.12 10.83 -22.04
C ALA A 71 -7.80 9.55 -21.52
N TRP A 72 -7.11 8.41 -21.63
CA TRP A 72 -7.60 7.09 -21.22
C TRP A 72 -7.06 6.61 -19.88
N LEU A 73 -6.09 7.32 -19.32
CA LEU A 73 -5.59 7.04 -17.99
C LEU A 73 -6.55 7.60 -16.94
N ALA A 74 -6.75 6.85 -15.87
CA ALA A 74 -7.39 7.35 -14.66
C ALA A 74 -6.60 8.59 -14.19
N TRP A 75 -7.31 9.55 -13.60
CA TRP A 75 -6.67 10.74 -13.06
C TRP A 75 -5.53 10.32 -12.15
N HIS A 76 -4.33 10.82 -12.36
CA HIS A 76 -3.23 10.63 -11.45
C HIS A 76 -2.66 12.03 -11.17
N SER A 77 -2.39 12.31 -9.90
CA SER A 77 -1.50 13.40 -9.51
C SER A 77 -0.27 12.80 -8.87
N GLU A 78 0.82 13.56 -8.78
CA GLU A 78 2.07 13.07 -8.16
C GLU A 78 1.85 12.51 -6.74
N ASN A 79 0.83 13.01 -6.03
CA ASN A 79 0.52 12.62 -4.67
C ASN A 79 -0.75 11.75 -4.54
N TRP A 80 -1.28 11.20 -5.64
CA TRP A 80 -2.49 10.39 -5.61
C TRP A 80 -2.25 8.97 -6.10
N ALA A 81 -2.56 8.00 -5.26
CA ALA A 81 -2.57 6.59 -5.59
C ALA A 81 -4.02 6.09 -5.72
N PRO A 82 -4.40 5.47 -6.85
CA PRO A 82 -5.76 4.97 -7.04
C PRO A 82 -6.12 3.92 -5.98
N PRO A 83 -7.39 3.86 -5.52
CA PRO A 83 -7.83 2.91 -4.49
C PRO A 83 -7.51 1.44 -4.81
N SER A 84 -7.46 1.06 -6.09
CA SER A 84 -7.12 -0.29 -6.54
C SER A 84 -5.69 -0.72 -6.20
N THR A 85 -4.80 0.23 -5.90
CA THR A 85 -3.41 -0.03 -5.51
C THR A 85 -3.22 -0.20 -4.01
N TRP A 86 -4.26 0.06 -3.21
CA TRP A 86 -4.17 0.00 -1.76
C TRP A 86 -4.12 -1.46 -1.32
N LYS A 87 -3.20 -1.77 -0.41
CA LYS A 87 -3.10 -3.09 0.22
C LYS A 87 -3.61 -2.99 1.65
N GLU A 88 -4.36 -4.00 2.07
CA GLU A 88 -4.86 -4.08 3.44
C GLU A 88 -3.77 -4.35 4.50
N GLY A 89 -2.57 -4.67 4.04
CA GLY A 89 -1.44 -5.01 4.89
C GLY A 89 -1.46 -6.48 5.29
N VAL A 90 -0.70 -6.81 6.32
CA VAL A 90 -0.55 -8.17 6.84
C VAL A 90 -1.30 -8.29 8.16
N ALA A 91 -1.98 -9.42 8.36
CA ALA A 91 -2.64 -9.70 9.62
C ALA A 91 -1.59 -9.82 10.75
N GLY A 92 -1.87 -9.22 11.91
CA GLY A 92 -0.90 -9.19 13.01
C GLY A 92 -1.42 -8.51 14.27
N VAL A 93 -0.62 -8.61 15.33
CA VAL A 93 -0.86 -8.00 16.63
C VAL A 93 0.16 -6.88 16.86
N LEU A 94 -0.24 -5.83 17.55
CA LEU A 94 0.55 -4.66 17.89
C LEU A 94 0.53 -4.44 19.40
N MET A 95 1.66 -4.05 19.96
CA MET A 95 1.79 -3.60 21.34
C MET A 95 2.82 -2.47 21.39
N ASP A 96 2.36 -1.29 21.78
CA ASP A 96 3.17 -0.11 22.06
C ASP A 96 3.12 0.17 23.57
N TYR A 97 4.24 0.63 24.13
CA TYR A 97 4.34 0.97 25.54
C TYR A 97 5.26 2.16 25.77
N ASN A 98 4.84 3.06 26.66
CA ASN A 98 5.59 4.19 27.16
C ASN A 98 5.63 4.10 28.69
N LEU A 99 6.81 4.28 29.27
CA LEU A 99 7.05 4.18 30.71
C LEU A 99 7.78 5.44 31.19
N PHE A 100 7.19 6.12 32.17
CA PHE A 100 7.75 7.30 32.81
C PHE A 100 7.89 7.02 34.30
N ALA A 101 9.11 7.15 34.82
CA ALA A 101 9.39 7.10 36.23
C ALA A 101 10.03 8.43 36.65
N SER A 102 9.51 9.03 37.72
CA SER A 102 10.04 10.25 38.29
C SER A 102 10.10 10.13 39.81
N ASN A 103 11.08 10.79 40.41
CA ASN A 103 11.24 10.82 41.85
C ASN A 103 11.52 12.26 42.28
N TYR A 104 10.73 12.73 43.22
CA TYR A 104 10.80 14.05 43.82
C TYR A 104 11.32 13.94 45.25
N ARG A 105 12.41 14.66 45.54
CA ARG A 105 13.07 14.70 46.86
C ARG A 105 13.34 16.16 47.25
N PRO A 106 12.41 16.81 47.98
CA PRO A 106 12.60 18.18 48.46
C PRO A 106 13.61 18.22 49.62
N GLN A 107 14.11 19.42 49.95
CA GLN A 107 14.97 19.64 51.13
C GLN A 107 14.18 19.56 52.45
N ASP A 108 12.93 20.01 52.45
CA ASP A 108 11.97 19.90 53.55
C ASP A 108 10.65 19.31 53.01
N GLY A 109 10.03 18.39 53.75
CA GLY A 109 8.77 17.73 53.37
C GLY A 109 8.92 16.29 52.85
N SER A 110 7.81 15.66 52.45
CA SER A 110 7.80 14.26 52.02
C SER A 110 8.33 14.06 50.60
N SER A 111 9.01 12.94 50.40
CA SER A 111 9.47 12.54 49.06
C SER A 111 8.38 11.77 48.33
N SER A 112 8.34 11.87 47.01
CA SER A 112 7.37 11.13 46.21
C SER A 112 8.00 10.47 44.99
N THR A 113 7.59 9.25 44.71
CA THR A 113 7.94 8.50 43.51
C THR A 113 6.68 8.35 42.68
N ASN A 114 6.76 8.68 41.40
CA ASN A 114 5.65 8.54 40.47
C ASN A 114 6.07 7.65 39.29
N LEU A 115 5.24 6.66 38.98
CA LEU A 115 5.38 5.72 37.88
C LEU A 115 4.13 5.79 37.02
N ASN A 116 4.26 6.28 35.79
CA ASN A 116 3.21 6.21 34.78
C ASN A 116 3.62 5.24 33.68
N ALA A 117 2.69 4.40 33.25
CA ALA A 117 2.81 3.63 32.03
C ALA A 117 1.57 3.88 31.18
N TYR A 118 1.74 4.01 29.87
CA TYR A 118 0.62 4.02 28.94
C TYR A 118 1.05 3.42 27.62
N GLY A 119 0.10 2.98 26.81
CA GLY A 119 0.41 2.36 25.54
C GLY A 119 -0.83 1.94 24.80
N THR A 120 -0.63 1.36 23.63
CA THR A 120 -1.71 0.90 22.76
C THR A 120 -1.46 -0.53 22.35
N THR A 121 -2.46 -1.39 22.53
CA THR A 121 -2.48 -2.73 21.94
C THR A 121 -3.39 -2.74 20.72
N GLY A 122 -3.17 -3.65 19.78
CA GLY A 122 -4.01 -3.70 18.59
C GLY A 122 -3.92 -4.98 17.79
N ILE A 123 -4.90 -5.17 16.91
CA ILE A 123 -4.98 -6.28 15.96
C ILE A 123 -5.33 -5.72 14.58
N ASN A 124 -4.66 -6.23 13.55
CA ASN A 124 -4.97 -5.98 12.14
C ASN A 124 -5.41 -7.29 11.49
N ALA A 125 -6.54 -7.28 10.78
CA ALA A 125 -7.03 -8.42 10.01
C ALA A 125 -7.83 -7.94 8.80
N GLY A 126 -7.24 -8.05 7.60
CA GLY A 126 -7.81 -7.45 6.39
C GLY A 126 -8.02 -5.94 6.57
N SER A 127 -9.19 -5.44 6.22
CA SER A 127 -9.54 -4.01 6.36
C SER A 127 -9.77 -3.57 7.82
N TRP A 128 -9.89 -4.50 8.77
CA TRP A 128 -10.16 -4.19 10.17
C TRP A 128 -8.90 -3.84 10.94
N ARG A 129 -8.99 -2.76 11.73
CA ARG A 129 -7.92 -2.26 12.61
C ARG A 129 -8.51 -1.97 13.99
N LEU A 130 -8.28 -2.88 14.93
CA LEU A 130 -8.71 -2.73 16.32
C LEU A 130 -7.56 -2.17 17.15
N ARG A 131 -7.84 -1.19 18.00
CA ARG A 131 -6.87 -0.55 18.90
C ARG A 131 -7.49 -0.42 20.28
N SER A 132 -6.69 -0.62 21.33
CA SER A 132 -7.09 -0.44 22.72
C SER A 132 -5.95 0.23 23.48
N ASP A 133 -6.26 1.39 24.04
CA ASP A 133 -5.32 2.16 24.85
C ASP A 133 -5.40 1.72 26.32
N TYR A 134 -4.26 1.73 27.00
CA TYR A 134 -4.17 1.46 28.43
C TYR A 134 -3.32 2.52 29.12
N GLN A 135 -3.65 2.80 30.39
CA GLN A 135 -2.89 3.69 31.25
C GLN A 135 -2.85 3.12 32.66
N LEU A 136 -1.67 3.19 33.27
CA LEU A 136 -1.37 2.79 34.64
C LEU A 136 -0.64 3.96 35.30
N ASN A 137 -1.03 4.34 36.50
CA ASN A 137 -0.33 5.34 37.30
C ASN A 137 -0.21 4.81 38.73
N ASN A 138 0.99 4.90 39.28
CA ASN A 138 1.25 4.66 40.69
C ASN A 138 2.04 5.86 41.26
N THR A 139 1.63 6.36 42.42
CA THR A 139 2.33 7.43 43.13
C THR A 139 2.48 7.02 44.58
N ASP A 140 3.73 6.86 45.01
CA ASP A 140 4.08 6.53 46.38
C ASP A 140 4.72 7.76 47.03
N SER A 141 4.25 8.13 48.24
CA SER A 141 4.81 9.21 49.04
C SER A 141 5.37 8.64 50.34
N GLU A 142 6.66 8.88 50.60
CA GLU A 142 7.30 8.54 51.88
C GLU A 142 7.23 9.75 52.81
N ASP A 143 6.39 9.64 53.84
CA ASP A 143 6.35 10.60 54.95
C ASP A 143 7.46 10.27 55.95
N SER A 144 8.47 11.12 56.03
CA SER A 144 9.46 11.08 57.11
C SER A 144 8.86 11.74 58.35
N HIS A 145 8.24 10.95 59.23
CA HIS A 145 7.94 11.41 60.58
C HIS A 145 9.25 11.41 61.40
N GLU A 146 9.70 12.60 61.79
CA GLU A 146 10.72 12.83 62.83
C GLU A 146 10.05 12.93 64.21
#